data_AF-A0A0F7XAV3-F1
#
_entry.id   AF-A0A0F7XAV3-F1
#
_cell.length_a   1.000
_cell.length_b   1.000
_cell.length_c   1.000
_cell.angle_alpha   90.00
_cell.angle_beta   90.00
_cell.angle_gamma   90.00
#
_symmetry.space_group_name_H-M   'P 1'
#
loop_
_entity.id
_entity.type
_entity.pdbx_description
1 polymer ?
#
loop_
_entity_poly.entity_id
_entity_poly.type
_entity_poly.pdbx_seq_one_letter_code
_entity_poly.pdbx_strand_id
1 'polypeptide(L)'
;MNQPSVIKLRELLDLLPHRYPFLLVDKVLSYDIEARSITAQKNVTINEPFFMGHFPNAPIMPGVLILEALAQAAGVLIGLVLENDRNKRIALFLGIQKAKFRQAVRPGDVLTLQADFSLISSKGGKAWAQARVDSQLVTEAELSFALVDKESI
;
A
#
# COMPACT_ATOMS: atom_id res chain seq x y z
N MET A 1 1.15 26.77 0.51
CA MET A 1 1.61 25.48 -0.05
C MET A 1 1.81 24.55 1.12
N ASN A 2 0.92 23.58 1.33
CA ASN A 2 1.07 22.61 2.41
C ASN A 2 2.34 21.79 2.14
N GLN A 3 3.24 21.70 3.13
CA GLN A 3 4.42 20.86 3.02
C GLN A 3 4.00 19.40 2.81
N PRO A 4 4.75 18.61 2.03
CA PRO A 4 4.51 17.18 1.94
C PRO A 4 4.75 16.55 3.31
N SER A 5 3.66 16.13 3.96
CA SER A 5 3.71 15.47 5.25
C SER A 5 4.28 14.06 5.10
N VAL A 6 5.51 13.87 5.58
CA VAL A 6 6.18 12.57 5.63
C VAL A 6 5.66 11.79 6.85
N ILE A 7 5.33 10.51 6.68
CA ILE A 7 4.91 9.62 7.79
C ILE A 7 5.92 8.50 7.91
N LYS A 8 6.55 8.36 9.08
CA LYS A 8 7.55 7.32 9.35
C LYS A 8 6.91 6.05 9.91
N LEU A 9 7.66 4.96 9.93
CA LEU A 9 7.20 3.64 10.39
C LEU A 9 6.43 3.68 11.74
N ARG A 10 6.91 4.42 12.74
CA ARG A 10 6.24 4.48 14.05
C ARG A 10 4.81 5.02 13.95
N GLU A 11 4.61 6.07 13.16
CA GLU A 11 3.30 6.67 12.92
C GLU A 11 2.45 5.78 11.99
N LEU A 12 3.06 5.08 11.04
CA LEU A 12 2.37 4.09 10.21
C LEU A 12 1.76 2.96 11.04
N LEU A 13 2.43 2.50 12.09
CA LEU A 13 1.89 1.51 13.03
C LEU A 13 0.65 2.03 13.76
N ASP A 14 0.46 3.35 13.79
CA ASP A 14 -0.72 4.02 14.31
C ASP A 14 -1.86 4.21 13.31
N LEU A 15 -1.59 4.07 12.02
CA LEU A 15 -2.60 4.21 10.97
C LEU A 15 -3.03 2.84 10.41
N LEU A 16 -2.12 1.87 10.40
CA LEU A 16 -2.35 0.54 9.86
C LEU A 16 -2.44 -0.53 10.96
N PRO A 17 -3.38 -1.49 10.85
CA PRO A 17 -3.44 -2.64 11.75
C PRO A 17 -2.37 -3.71 11.43
N HIS A 18 -1.82 -3.72 10.21
CA HIS A 18 -0.86 -4.71 9.74
C HIS A 18 0.42 -4.76 10.60
N ARG A 19 0.95 -5.96 10.82
CA ARG A 19 2.19 -6.22 11.56
C ARG A 19 3.02 -7.26 10.81
N TYR A 20 4.28 -7.45 11.22
CA TYR A 20 5.15 -8.47 10.64
C TYR A 20 4.46 -9.85 10.62
N PRO A 21 4.58 -10.62 9.51
CA PRO A 21 5.34 -10.36 8.28
C PRO A 21 4.54 -9.66 7.17
N PHE A 22 3.45 -8.96 7.49
CA PHE A 22 2.48 -8.45 6.52
C PHE A 22 2.32 -6.92 6.52
N LEU A 23 3.18 -6.18 7.21
CA LEU A 23 3.31 -4.73 7.02
C LEU A 23 4.32 -4.48 5.90
N LEU A 24 3.87 -3.96 4.75
CA LEU A 24 4.64 -3.88 3.52
C LEU A 24 4.87 -2.43 3.05
N VAL A 25 4.71 -1.45 3.94
CA VAL A 25 4.99 -0.03 3.70
C VAL A 25 5.94 0.45 4.79
N ASP A 26 7.08 1.02 4.40
CA ASP A 26 8.12 1.48 5.32
C ASP A 26 7.93 2.93 5.77
N LYS A 27 7.45 3.78 4.85
CA LYS A 27 7.16 5.20 5.10
C LYS A 27 6.26 5.78 4.01
N VAL A 28 5.53 6.84 4.35
CA VAL A 28 4.87 7.73 3.37
C VAL A 28 5.84 8.86 3.04
N LEU A 29 6.06 9.08 1.75
CA LEU A 29 6.91 10.16 1.23
C LEU A 29 6.14 11.47 1.12
N SER A 30 4.88 11.40 0.71
CA SER A 30 3.97 12.54 0.61
C SER A 30 2.52 12.06 0.51
N TYR A 31 1.58 12.90 0.91
CA TYR A 31 0.16 12.71 0.63
C TYR A 31 -0.54 14.05 0.50
N ASP A 32 -1.69 14.04 -0.16
CA ASP A 32 -2.57 15.19 -0.33
C ASP A 32 -4.01 14.75 -0.06
N ILE A 33 -4.63 15.36 0.97
CA ILE A 33 -6.00 15.05 1.40
C ILE A 33 -7.02 15.58 0.38
N GLU A 34 -6.78 16.77 -0.19
CA GLU A 34 -7.70 17.41 -1.13
C GLU A 34 -7.66 16.72 -2.49
N ALA A 35 -6.45 16.45 -2.99
CA ALA A 35 -6.25 15.71 -4.24
C ALA A 35 -6.49 14.19 -4.09
N ARG A 36 -6.62 13.71 -2.85
CA ARG A 36 -6.81 12.29 -2.49
C ARG A 36 -5.74 11.38 -3.10
N SER A 37 -4.48 11.78 -2.96
CA SER A 37 -3.33 11.05 -3.47
C SER A 37 -2.30 10.78 -2.38
N ILE A 38 -1.57 9.67 -2.52
CA ILE A 38 -0.49 9.28 -1.61
C ILE A 38 0.66 8.65 -2.37
N THR A 39 1.89 8.97 -1.93
CA THR A 39 3.12 8.31 -2.36
C THR A 39 3.84 7.75 -1.15
N ALA A 40 4.11 6.46 -1.15
CA ALA A 40 4.79 5.72 -0.10
C ALA A 40 5.96 4.92 -0.65
N GLN A 41 6.75 4.33 0.25
CA GLN A 41 7.94 3.56 -0.08
C GLN A 41 7.89 2.18 0.59
N LYS A 42 8.33 1.16 -0.15
CA LYS A 42 8.72 -0.15 0.37
C LYS A 42 10.11 -0.51 -0.13
N ASN A 43 11.03 -0.77 0.78
CA ASN A 43 12.31 -1.37 0.48
C ASN A 43 12.14 -2.88 0.29
N VAL A 44 12.86 -3.43 -0.68
CA VAL A 44 12.85 -4.86 -0.97
C VAL A 44 14.22 -5.44 -0.61
N THR A 45 14.26 -6.36 0.34
CA THR A 45 15.51 -6.94 0.83
C THR A 45 15.45 -8.46 0.85
N ILE A 46 16.60 -9.10 0.61
CA ILE A 46 16.69 -10.57 0.60
C ILE A 46 16.31 -11.17 1.97
N ASN A 47 16.39 -10.38 3.04
CA ASN A 47 16.02 -10.77 4.41
C ASN A 47 14.51 -10.72 4.68
N GLU A 48 13.66 -10.84 3.65
CA GLU A 48 12.21 -10.94 3.79
C GLU A 48 11.75 -12.40 3.67
N PRO A 49 10.78 -12.85 4.50
CA PRO A 49 10.45 -14.27 4.64
C PRO A 49 9.92 -14.92 3.35
N PHE A 50 9.30 -14.15 2.47
CA PHE A 50 8.74 -14.68 1.21
C PHE A 50 9.81 -15.06 0.18
N PHE A 51 11.04 -14.54 0.27
CA PHE A 51 12.10 -14.90 -0.68
C PHE A 51 12.64 -16.32 -0.50
N MET A 52 12.46 -16.92 0.68
CA MET A 52 12.81 -18.33 0.90
C MET A 52 12.01 -19.26 -0.02
N GLY A 53 10.78 -18.87 -0.36
CA GLY A 53 9.87 -19.67 -1.20
C GLY A 53 9.65 -19.13 -2.61
N HIS A 54 10.02 -17.87 -2.90
CA HIS A 54 9.67 -17.21 -4.17
C HIS A 54 10.87 -16.47 -4.79
N PHE A 55 11.79 -17.16 -5.44
CA PHE A 55 11.97 -18.60 -5.50
C PHE A 55 13.39 -18.95 -5.06
N PRO A 56 13.66 -20.18 -4.58
CA PRO A 56 15.03 -20.63 -4.35
C PRO A 56 15.92 -20.38 -5.57
N ASN A 57 17.07 -19.72 -5.38
CA ASN A 57 18.03 -19.30 -6.41
C ASN A 57 17.54 -18.25 -7.43
N ALA A 58 16.30 -17.77 -7.32
CA ALA A 58 15.72 -16.74 -8.18
C ALA A 58 14.74 -15.85 -7.37
N PRO A 59 15.24 -15.04 -6.42
CA PRO A 59 14.39 -14.25 -5.54
C PRO A 59 13.62 -13.19 -6.32
N ILE A 60 12.30 -13.25 -6.28
CA ILE A 60 11.37 -12.32 -6.92
C ILE A 60 10.30 -11.96 -5.90
N MET A 61 10.00 -10.68 -5.68
CA MET A 61 8.91 -10.30 -4.80
C MET A 61 7.58 -10.77 -5.43
N PRO A 62 6.73 -11.54 -4.72
CA PRO A 62 5.44 -11.96 -5.26
C PRO A 62 4.60 -10.75 -5.69
N GLY A 63 4.09 -10.75 -6.92
CA GLY A 63 3.34 -9.62 -7.46
C GLY A 63 2.11 -9.24 -6.60
N VAL A 64 1.45 -10.23 -6.01
CA VAL A 64 0.34 -10.01 -5.08
C VAL A 64 0.73 -9.22 -3.83
N LEU A 65 1.98 -9.34 -3.36
CA LEU A 65 2.49 -8.54 -2.24
C LEU A 65 2.80 -7.10 -2.65
N ILE A 66 3.04 -6.84 -3.94
CA ILE A 66 3.14 -5.46 -4.46
C ILE A 66 1.75 -4.82 -4.47
N LEU A 67 0.72 -5.56 -4.88
CA LEU A 67 -0.67 -5.10 -4.79
C LEU A 67 -1.09 -4.85 -3.34
N GLU A 68 -0.71 -5.73 -2.42
CA GLU A 68 -0.93 -5.53 -0.99
C GLU A 68 -0.22 -4.28 -0.46
N ALA A 69 1.04 -4.04 -0.85
CA ALA A 69 1.76 -2.83 -0.45
C ALA A 69 1.07 -1.55 -0.97
N LEU A 70 0.57 -1.57 -2.21
CA LEU A 70 -0.25 -0.48 -2.77
C LEU A 70 -1.56 -0.30 -2.00
N ALA A 71 -2.20 -1.41 -1.63
CA ALA A 71 -3.43 -1.42 -0.84
C ALA A 71 -3.21 -0.79 0.55
N GLN A 72 -2.09 -1.11 1.21
CA GLN A 72 -1.72 -0.54 2.50
C GLN A 72 -1.42 0.95 2.40
N ALA A 73 -0.68 1.39 1.36
CA ALA A 73 -0.47 2.81 1.11
C ALA A 73 -1.81 3.54 0.92
N ALA A 74 -2.69 3.01 0.09
CA ALA A 74 -4.04 3.55 -0.10
C ALA A 74 -4.84 3.58 1.23
N GLY A 75 -4.74 2.53 2.04
CA GLY A 75 -5.39 2.41 3.35
C GLY A 75 -4.92 3.47 4.36
N VAL A 76 -3.65 3.88 4.32
CA VAL A 76 -3.15 5.01 5.12
C VAL A 76 -3.90 6.29 4.78
N LEU A 77 -4.08 6.59 3.49
CA LEU A 77 -4.79 7.80 3.08
C LEU A 77 -6.27 7.76 3.46
N ILE A 78 -6.94 6.61 3.31
CA ILE A 78 -8.32 6.44 3.80
C ILE A 78 -8.39 6.75 5.30
N GLY A 79 -7.42 6.24 6.06
CA GLY A 79 -7.34 6.47 7.50
C GLY A 79 -7.20 7.94 7.87
N LEU A 80 -6.36 8.67 7.14
CA LEU A 80 -6.17 10.12 7.34
C LEU A 80 -7.41 10.93 6.93
N VAL A 81 -8.00 10.65 5.76
CA VAL A 81 -9.14 11.40 5.23
C VAL A 81 -10.41 11.21 6.08
N LEU A 82 -10.60 10.01 6.63
CA LEU A 82 -11.80 9.67 7.41
C LEU A 82 -11.58 9.74 8.93
N GLU A 83 -10.39 10.16 9.38
CA GLU A 83 -9.97 10.13 10.79
C GLU A 83 -10.26 8.76 11.43
N ASN A 84 -9.93 7.69 10.69
CA ASN A 84 -10.37 6.35 11.04
C ASN A 84 -9.62 5.78 12.24
N ASP A 85 -10.36 5.33 13.25
CA ASP A 85 -9.80 4.52 14.33
C ASP A 85 -9.54 3.09 13.84
N ARG A 86 -8.25 2.78 13.58
CA ARG A 86 -7.78 1.45 13.16
C ARG A 86 -8.12 0.33 14.14
N ASN A 87 -8.45 0.64 15.40
CA ASN A 87 -8.84 -0.34 16.40
C ASN A 87 -10.30 -0.75 16.27
N LYS A 88 -11.15 0.13 15.74
CA LYS A 88 -12.57 -0.12 15.53
C LYS A 88 -12.88 -0.61 14.13
N ARG A 89 -12.27 0.01 13.12
CA ARG A 89 -12.54 -0.30 11.71
C ARG A 89 -11.29 -0.60 10.92
N ILE A 90 -11.40 -1.54 9.98
CA ILE A 90 -10.32 -1.89 9.05
C ILE A 90 -10.78 -1.76 7.61
N ALA A 91 -9.85 -1.43 6.72
CA ALA A 91 -10.08 -1.44 5.29
C ALA A 91 -9.81 -2.86 4.77
N LEU A 92 -10.85 -3.53 4.28
CA LEU A 92 -10.76 -4.80 3.59
C LEU A 92 -10.66 -4.59 2.09
N PHE A 93 -9.88 -5.44 1.44
CA PHE A 93 -9.78 -5.49 -0.01
C PHE A 93 -11.05 -6.10 -0.59
N LEU A 94 -11.84 -5.30 -1.30
CA LEU A 94 -13.09 -5.74 -1.91
C LEU A 94 -12.86 -6.28 -3.32
N GLY A 95 -11.92 -5.69 -4.06
CA GLY A 95 -11.65 -6.13 -5.42
C GLY A 95 -10.44 -5.49 -6.06
N ILE A 96 -9.90 -6.22 -7.03
CA ILE A 96 -8.78 -5.82 -7.87
C ILE A 96 -9.26 -5.87 -9.31
N GLN A 97 -9.08 -4.77 -10.04
CA GLN A 97 -9.37 -4.73 -11.47
C GLN A 97 -8.16 -4.23 -12.24
N LYS A 98 -8.04 -4.68 -13.50
CA LYS A 98 -7.00 -4.22 -14.44
C LYS A 98 -5.57 -4.35 -13.92
N ALA A 99 -5.31 -5.32 -13.04
CA ALA A 99 -3.96 -5.55 -12.52
C ALA A 99 -3.02 -5.99 -13.64
N LYS A 100 -1.85 -5.36 -13.72
CA LYS A 100 -0.78 -5.72 -14.65
C LYS A 100 0.55 -5.75 -13.91
N PHE A 101 1.28 -6.85 -14.07
CA PHE A 101 2.66 -7.01 -13.62
C PHE A 101 3.57 -6.88 -14.84
N ARG A 102 4.39 -5.84 -14.86
CA ARG A 102 5.16 -5.46 -16.06
C ARG A 102 6.60 -5.93 -15.98
N GLN A 103 7.17 -5.93 -14.77
CA GLN A 103 8.55 -6.31 -14.50
C GLN A 103 8.65 -7.00 -13.14
N ALA A 104 9.64 -7.89 -13.00
CA ALA A 104 9.92 -8.55 -11.74
C ALA A 104 10.66 -7.60 -10.79
N VAL A 105 10.23 -7.56 -9.54
CA VAL A 105 10.87 -6.80 -8.45
C VAL A 105 11.76 -7.74 -7.65
N ARG A 106 12.96 -7.31 -7.29
CA ARG A 106 14.02 -8.13 -6.72
C ARG A 106 14.61 -7.50 -5.44
N PRO A 107 15.33 -8.28 -4.61
CA PRO A 107 16.11 -7.73 -3.52
C PRO A 107 17.05 -6.60 -4.00
N GLY A 108 17.07 -5.49 -3.27
CA GLY A 108 17.81 -4.28 -3.62
C GLY A 108 16.93 -3.18 -4.22
N ASP A 109 15.76 -3.53 -4.77
CA ASP A 109 14.84 -2.55 -5.34
C ASP A 109 14.18 -1.70 -4.23
N VAL A 110 13.84 -0.46 -4.60
CA VAL A 110 12.99 0.43 -3.80
C VAL A 110 11.71 0.67 -4.57
N LEU A 111 10.59 0.18 -4.03
CA LEU A 111 9.28 0.43 -4.60
C LEU A 111 8.77 1.80 -4.16
N THR A 112 8.51 2.67 -5.13
CA THR A 112 7.66 3.85 -4.96
C THR A 112 6.22 3.43 -5.22
N LEU A 113 5.37 3.56 -4.21
CA LEU A 113 3.99 3.13 -4.20
C LEU A 113 3.09 4.36 -4.30
N GLN A 114 2.28 4.46 -5.34
CA GLN A 114 1.40 5.60 -5.58
C GLN A 114 -0.05 5.13 -5.64
N ALA A 115 -0.95 5.89 -5.03
CA ALA A 115 -2.38 5.66 -5.14
C ALA A 115 -3.15 6.99 -5.23
N ASP A 116 -4.04 7.06 -6.21
CA ASP A 116 -4.92 8.20 -6.48
C ASP A 116 -6.38 7.74 -6.38
N PHE A 117 -7.13 8.30 -5.44
CA PHE A 117 -8.51 7.90 -5.22
C PHE A 117 -9.47 8.62 -6.15
N SER A 118 -10.25 7.84 -6.90
CA SER A 118 -11.41 8.35 -7.62
C SER A 118 -12.62 8.56 -6.70
N LEU A 119 -12.69 7.81 -5.59
CA LEU A 119 -13.78 7.89 -4.62
C LEU A 119 -13.28 7.53 -3.22
N ILE A 120 -13.66 8.35 -2.24
CA ILE A 120 -13.58 8.03 -0.81
C ILE A 120 -14.95 8.31 -0.19
N SER A 121 -15.45 7.37 0.61
CA SER A 121 -16.71 7.46 1.35
C SER A 121 -16.58 6.80 2.73
N SER A 122 -17.58 6.97 3.60
CA SER A 122 -17.61 6.30 4.90
C SER A 122 -17.62 4.77 4.82
N LYS A 123 -18.00 4.19 3.67
CA LYS A 123 -18.05 2.74 3.42
C LYS A 123 -16.75 2.18 2.83
N GLY A 124 -15.78 3.02 2.47
CA GLY A 124 -14.57 2.63 1.75
C GLY A 124 -14.31 3.50 0.54
N GLY A 125 -13.53 2.99 -0.42
CA GLY A 125 -13.04 3.80 -1.53
C GLY A 125 -12.52 3.01 -2.71
N LYS A 126 -12.14 3.73 -3.76
CA LYS A 126 -11.61 3.18 -5.00
C LYS A 126 -10.43 4.02 -5.48
N ALA A 127 -9.31 3.36 -5.76
CA ALA A 127 -8.07 4.02 -6.15
C ALA A 127 -7.45 3.39 -7.40
N TRP A 128 -6.89 4.21 -8.26
CA TRP A 128 -5.89 3.75 -9.21
C TRP A 128 -4.53 3.74 -8.51
N ALA A 129 -3.80 2.63 -8.59
CA ALA A 129 -2.56 2.45 -7.87
C ALA A 129 -1.45 1.94 -8.78
N GLN A 130 -0.23 2.44 -8.56
CA GLN A 130 0.95 2.12 -9.34
C GLN A 130 2.18 1.95 -8.46
N ALA A 131 2.98 0.92 -8.74
CA ALA A 131 4.28 0.73 -8.14
C ALA A 131 5.37 0.93 -9.20
N ARG A 132 6.44 1.64 -8.82
CA ARG A 132 7.61 1.89 -9.66
C ARG A 132 8.90 1.50 -8.94
N VAL A 133 9.88 1.04 -9.71
CA VAL A 133 11.29 0.99 -9.31
C VAL A 133 12.01 2.03 -10.16
N ASP A 134 12.62 3.02 -9.51
CA ASP A 134 13.06 4.26 -10.15
C ASP A 134 11.94 4.90 -10.99
N SER A 135 12.14 5.05 -12.31
CA SER A 135 11.12 5.58 -13.22
C SER A 135 10.23 4.48 -13.84
N GLN A 136 10.60 3.20 -13.69
CA GLN A 136 9.98 2.10 -14.40
C GLN A 136 8.71 1.62 -13.69
N LEU A 137 7.60 1.56 -14.43
CA LEU A 137 6.33 1.04 -13.91
C LEU A 137 6.39 -0.49 -13.84
N VAL A 138 6.34 -1.04 -12.63
CA VAL A 138 6.46 -2.49 -12.38
C VAL A 138 5.11 -3.15 -12.12
N THR A 139 4.16 -2.45 -11.51
CA THR A 139 2.80 -2.94 -11.24
C THR A 139 1.80 -1.80 -11.29
N GLU A 140 0.60 -2.07 -11.79
CA GLU A 140 -0.54 -1.15 -11.69
C GLU A 140 -1.84 -1.93 -11.50
N ALA A 141 -2.80 -1.34 -10.82
CA ALA A 141 -4.13 -1.90 -10.65
C ALA A 141 -5.13 -0.82 -10.21
N GLU A 142 -6.42 -1.12 -10.39
CA GLU A 142 -7.52 -0.43 -9.74
C GLU A 142 -7.94 -1.22 -8.50
N LEU A 143 -7.86 -0.59 -7.33
CA LEU A 143 -8.10 -1.20 -6.03
C LEU A 143 -9.40 -0.66 -5.44
N SER A 144 -10.22 -1.55 -4.89
CA SER A 144 -11.47 -1.20 -4.21
C SER A 144 -11.46 -1.72 -2.79
N PHE A 145 -11.94 -0.90 -1.86
CA PHE A 145 -11.87 -1.15 -0.43
C PHE A 145 -13.25 -1.01 0.21
N ALA A 146 -13.52 -1.86 1.21
CA ALA A 146 -14.63 -1.70 2.13
C ALA A 146 -14.08 -1.36 3.52
N LEU A 147 -14.60 -0.32 4.16
CA LEU A 147 -14.32 -0.03 5.56
C LEU A 147 -15.36 -0.75 6.43
N VAL A 148 -14.89 -1.63 7.31
CA VAL A 148 -15.74 -2.52 8.10
C VAL A 148 -15.38 -2.47 9.58
N ASP A 149 -16.36 -2.67 10.44
CA ASP A 149 -16.16 -2.78 11.88
C ASP A 149 -15.47 -4.10 12.23
N LYS A 150 -14.43 -4.07 13.05
CA LYS A 150 -13.68 -5.27 13.46
C LYS A 150 -14.55 -6.28 14.19
N GLU A 151 -15.54 -5.81 14.95
CA GLU A 151 -16.47 -6.69 15.68
C GLU A 151 -17.38 -7.50 14.74
N SER A 152 -17.46 -7.12 13.45
CA SER A 152 -18.28 -7.80 12.45
C SER A 152 -17.54 -8.90 11.67
N ILE A 153 -16.26 -9.15 11.98
CA ILE A 153 -15.38 -10.14 11.35
C ILE A 153 -15.02 -11.21 12.37
#